data_AF-A0A0K0FBD1-F1
#
_entry.id   AF-A0A0K0FBD1-F1
#
_cell.length_a   1.000
_cell.length_b   1.000
_cell.length_c   1.000
_cell.angle_alpha   90.00
_cell.angle_beta   90.00
_cell.angle_gamma   90.00
#
_symmetry.space_group_name_H-M   'P 1'
#
loop_
_entity.id
_entity.type
_entity.pdbx_description
1 polymer ?
#
loop_
_entity_poly.entity_id
_entity_poly.type
_entity_poly.pdbx_seq_one_letter_code
_entity_poly.pdbx_strand_id
1 'polypeptide(L)'
;MLGYFFQTDISFGSLSSNSCRLCKHHGNNWHLLNRISANDNKYLRVESTNPNLPLELSYTVDTLHDIEEGLIAYANVVILNILVNIYGVNEYEIENYAIKYVKENKLTYIRKSITGIKIKNKISPLSNNKCIQRNKFSMSGAQQVSLLKTLISFIKKNRRLFCLSNNNIFNALLSFAESLNEIEVITSLHGLTDDDIHKLEENIDIYFNARPVLIHENYDITLKEHLILRYPEVFKKNRTDFTVFSSKRFESYNKVIKNLLATSVNYKNISYSCAKKAMILENCYNIVKPKI
;
A
#
# COMPACT_ATOMS: atom_id res chain seq x y z
N MET A 1 6.49 -5.25 23.03
CA MET A 1 5.44 -5.73 23.96
C MET A 1 4.68 -6.94 23.40
N LEU A 2 4.30 -6.98 22.12
CA LEU A 2 3.68 -8.19 21.51
C LEU A 2 4.63 -9.38 21.32
N GLY A 3 5.94 -9.16 21.19
CA GLY A 3 6.92 -10.24 21.01
C GLY A 3 7.25 -11.07 22.25
N TYR A 4 6.72 -10.73 23.43
CA TYR A 4 6.98 -11.45 24.69
C TYR A 4 5.82 -12.37 25.11
N PHE A 5 4.63 -12.18 24.54
CA PHE A 5 3.43 -12.98 24.86
C PHE A 5 3.44 -14.39 24.25
N PHE A 6 4.38 -14.69 23.37
CA PHE A 6 4.54 -16.02 22.77
C PHE A 6 5.90 -16.58 23.19
N GLN A 7 5.95 -17.32 24.30
CA GLN A 7 7.10 -18.13 24.72
C GLN A 7 7.30 -19.35 23.80
N THR A 8 7.44 -19.07 22.53
CA THR A 8 8.06 -19.93 21.55
C THR A 8 9.18 -19.08 20.97
N ASP A 9 10.36 -19.64 20.80
CA ASP A 9 11.33 -19.07 19.87
C ASP A 9 10.66 -19.03 18.49
N ILE A 10 9.88 -17.99 18.23
CA ILE A 10 9.45 -17.60 16.90
C ILE A 10 10.71 -17.01 16.28
N SER A 11 11.67 -17.89 15.99
CA SER A 11 12.41 -17.69 14.77
C SER A 11 11.32 -17.57 13.70
N PHE A 12 11.12 -16.36 13.18
CA PHE A 12 10.54 -16.19 11.86
C PHE A 12 11.58 -16.76 10.88
N GLY A 13 11.80 -18.07 10.95
CA GLY A 13 12.71 -18.81 10.13
C GLY A 13 12.11 -18.90 8.74
N SER A 14 12.39 -17.91 7.90
CA SER A 14 13.17 -18.20 6.69
C SER A 14 13.79 -16.92 6.15
N LEU A 15 15.12 -16.92 6.14
CA LEU A 15 15.94 -16.13 5.22
C LEU A 15 15.76 -16.73 3.82
N SER A 16 14.72 -16.37 3.05
CA SER A 16 14.71 -16.40 1.57
C SER A 16 13.32 -16.16 0.95
N SER A 17 13.23 -15.17 0.06
CA SER A 17 12.06 -14.78 -0.78
C SER A 17 10.82 -14.24 -0.04
N ASN A 18 10.23 -13.14 -0.52
CA ASN A 18 8.97 -12.62 0.03
C ASN A 18 7.90 -13.73 0.03
N SER A 19 7.24 -13.98 1.17
CA SER A 19 6.19 -15.00 1.28
C SER A 19 4.82 -14.34 1.48
N CYS A 20 3.85 -14.69 0.63
CA CYS A 20 2.49 -14.18 0.75
C CYS A 20 1.75 -14.95 1.82
N ARG A 21 1.00 -14.24 2.68
CA ARG A 21 0.18 -14.86 3.73
C ARG A 21 -0.98 -15.65 3.15
N LEU A 22 -1.55 -15.20 2.04
CA LEU A 22 -2.71 -15.83 1.43
C LEU A 22 -2.36 -16.89 0.38
N CYS A 23 -1.08 -16.99 -0.02
CA CYS A 23 -0.69 -17.80 -1.15
C CYS A 23 0.45 -18.77 -0.79
N LYS A 24 0.40 -19.98 -1.34
CA LYS A 24 1.44 -21.00 -1.19
C LYS A 24 2.71 -20.69 -1.98
N HIS A 25 2.63 -19.80 -2.98
CA HIS A 25 3.77 -19.47 -3.84
C HIS A 25 4.81 -18.58 -3.15
N HIS A 26 6.08 -18.92 -3.37
CA HIS A 26 7.23 -18.10 -3.03
C HIS A 26 7.33 -16.86 -3.93
N GLY A 27 7.89 -15.78 -3.40
CA GLY A 27 8.02 -14.49 -4.08
C GLY A 27 8.70 -14.56 -5.44
N ASN A 28 9.67 -15.46 -5.58
CA ASN A 28 10.41 -15.67 -6.83
C ASN A 28 9.49 -16.11 -7.98
N ASN A 29 8.34 -16.71 -7.68
CA ASN A 29 7.39 -17.23 -8.67
C ASN A 29 6.20 -16.28 -8.91
N TRP A 30 6.13 -15.13 -8.23
CA TRP A 30 4.97 -14.23 -8.39
C TRP A 30 4.86 -13.63 -9.78
N HIS A 31 5.96 -13.51 -10.53
CA HIS A 31 5.94 -13.06 -11.92
C HIS A 31 5.07 -13.96 -12.82
N LEU A 32 4.87 -15.23 -12.44
CA LEU A 32 4.00 -16.19 -13.12
C LEU A 32 2.51 -15.99 -12.77
N LEU A 33 2.21 -15.18 -11.75
CA LEU A 33 0.89 -14.91 -11.19
C LEU A 33 0.63 -13.41 -11.25
N ASN A 34 0.60 -12.87 -12.46
CA ASN A 34 0.43 -11.44 -12.73
C ASN A 34 -0.97 -11.10 -13.26
N ARG A 35 -1.93 -12.02 -13.17
CA ARG A 35 -3.31 -11.84 -13.60
C ARG A 35 -4.26 -12.55 -12.65
N ILE A 36 -5.48 -12.05 -12.52
CA ILE A 36 -6.50 -12.70 -11.70
C ILE A 36 -6.92 -14.03 -12.33
N SER A 37 -7.03 -14.08 -13.66
CA SER A 37 -7.29 -15.32 -14.40
C SER A 37 -6.21 -16.41 -14.23
N ALA A 38 -4.97 -16.02 -13.87
CA ALA A 38 -3.88 -16.97 -13.62
C ALA A 38 -3.87 -17.50 -12.17
N ASN A 39 -4.74 -16.97 -11.30
CA ASN A 39 -4.82 -17.38 -9.91
C ASN A 39 -5.80 -18.55 -9.76
N ASP A 40 -5.22 -19.74 -9.60
CA ASP A 40 -5.99 -20.91 -9.22
C ASP A 40 -6.18 -20.95 -7.70
N ASN A 41 -7.44 -21.07 -7.27
CA ASN A 41 -7.85 -21.18 -5.86
C ASN A 41 -7.09 -22.28 -5.09
N LYS A 42 -6.56 -23.30 -5.78
CA LYS A 42 -5.75 -24.37 -5.16
C LYS A 42 -4.49 -23.87 -4.45
N TYR A 43 -3.98 -22.71 -4.85
CA TYR A 43 -2.78 -22.10 -4.29
C TYR A 43 -3.06 -21.15 -3.13
N LEU A 44 -4.32 -20.91 -2.78
CA LEU A 44 -4.69 -20.15 -1.60
C LEU A 44 -4.39 -20.93 -0.32
N ARG A 45 -3.93 -20.20 0.70
CA ARG A 45 -3.85 -20.68 2.07
C ARG A 45 -5.18 -20.36 2.75
N VAL A 46 -5.91 -21.41 3.10
CA VAL A 46 -7.21 -21.29 3.79
C VAL A 46 -7.01 -21.01 5.28
N GLU A 47 -6.00 -21.65 5.88
CA GLU A 47 -5.74 -21.62 7.32
C GLU A 47 -4.37 -21.03 7.65
N SER A 48 -4.27 -20.47 8.85
CA SER A 48 -3.03 -19.98 9.42
C SER A 48 -1.98 -21.09 9.49
N THR A 49 -0.76 -20.78 9.06
CA THR A 49 0.40 -21.65 9.28
C THR A 49 0.83 -21.69 10.75
N ASN A 50 0.27 -20.82 11.59
CA ASN A 50 0.54 -20.79 13.01
C ASN A 50 -0.61 -21.48 13.76
N PRO A 51 -0.38 -22.68 14.34
CA PRO A 51 -1.42 -23.42 15.05
C PRO A 51 -1.94 -22.70 16.30
N ASN A 52 -1.17 -21.75 16.87
CA ASN A 52 -1.57 -20.98 18.05
C ASN A 52 -2.46 -19.78 17.71
N LEU A 53 -2.59 -19.45 16.42
CA LEU A 53 -3.45 -18.37 15.92
C LEU A 53 -4.29 -18.93 14.77
N PRO A 54 -5.35 -19.73 15.06
CA PRO A 54 -6.23 -20.32 14.06
C PRO A 54 -7.20 -19.26 13.49
N LEU A 55 -6.64 -18.15 13.04
CA LEU A 55 -7.38 -17.08 12.38
C LEU A 55 -7.41 -17.35 10.88
N GLU A 56 -8.56 -17.09 10.26
CA GLU A 56 -8.62 -17.08 8.82
C GLU A 56 -7.72 -15.97 8.28
N LEU A 57 -6.79 -16.33 7.40
CA LEU A 57 -5.79 -15.40 6.89
C LEU A 57 -6.40 -14.27 6.05
N SER A 58 -7.60 -14.48 5.49
CA SER A 58 -8.37 -13.47 4.76
C SER A 58 -8.67 -12.23 5.61
N TYR A 59 -8.78 -12.37 6.93
CA TYR A 59 -9.00 -11.25 7.85
C TYR A 59 -7.75 -10.44 8.18
N THR A 60 -6.56 -10.92 7.78
CA THR A 60 -5.29 -10.23 8.06
C THR A 60 -4.90 -9.23 6.98
N VAL A 61 -5.74 -9.06 5.96
CA VAL A 61 -5.49 -8.19 4.80
C VAL A 61 -5.90 -6.76 5.14
N ASP A 62 -4.95 -5.83 5.08
CA ASP A 62 -5.24 -4.40 5.19
C ASP A 62 -5.22 -3.76 3.81
N THR A 63 -6.29 -4.01 3.07
CA THR A 63 -6.44 -3.62 1.66
C THR A 63 -6.18 -2.14 1.42
N LEU A 64 -6.70 -1.27 2.30
CA LEU A 64 -6.56 0.18 2.17
C LEU A 64 -5.11 0.63 2.38
N HIS A 65 -4.43 0.14 3.42
CA HIS A 65 -3.02 0.49 3.64
C HIS A 65 -2.10 -0.11 2.57
N ASP A 66 -2.43 -1.31 2.08
CA ASP A 66 -1.69 -1.96 1.02
C ASP A 66 -1.80 -1.18 -0.30
N ILE A 67 -3.00 -0.70 -0.65
CA ILE A 67 -3.21 0.14 -1.84
C ILE A 67 -2.55 1.50 -1.67
N GLU A 68 -2.89 2.25 -0.62
CA GLU A 68 -2.48 3.66 -0.53
C GLU A 68 -1.00 3.84 -0.21
N GLU A 69 -0.48 3.12 0.77
CA GLU A 69 0.92 3.25 1.22
C GLU A 69 1.86 2.24 0.57
N GLY A 70 1.31 1.35 -0.25
CA GLY A 70 2.06 0.41 -1.07
C GLY A 70 2.00 0.75 -2.54
N LEU A 71 0.90 0.37 -3.19
CA LEU A 71 0.77 0.43 -4.65
C LEU A 71 0.80 1.87 -5.15
N ILE A 72 -0.07 2.75 -4.62
CA ILE A 72 -0.17 4.14 -5.04
C ILE A 72 1.12 4.90 -4.71
N ALA A 73 1.67 4.70 -3.51
CA ALA A 73 2.92 5.33 -3.12
C ALA A 73 4.08 5.03 -4.09
N TYR A 74 4.16 3.79 -4.58
CA TYR A 74 5.15 3.39 -5.59
C TYR A 74 4.79 3.88 -6.99
N ALA A 75 3.52 3.73 -7.40
CA ALA A 75 3.02 4.17 -8.70
C ALA A 75 3.24 5.67 -8.93
N ASN A 76 3.05 6.51 -7.91
CA ASN A 76 3.32 7.94 -7.99
C ASN A 76 4.78 8.23 -8.38
N VAL A 77 5.74 7.46 -7.86
CA VAL A 77 7.16 7.61 -8.22
C VAL A 77 7.41 7.15 -9.64
N VAL A 78 6.80 6.03 -10.08
CA VAL A 78 6.89 5.55 -11.47
C VAL A 78 6.35 6.60 -12.45
N ILE A 79 5.15 7.11 -12.20
CA ILE A 79 4.50 8.14 -13.03
C ILE A 79 5.39 9.38 -13.14
N LEU A 80 5.93 9.87 -12.01
CA LEU A 80 6.80 11.04 -12.01
C LEU A 80 8.10 10.82 -12.77
N ASN A 81 8.73 9.65 -12.63
CA ASN A 81 9.94 9.32 -13.39
C ASN A 81 9.66 9.28 -14.90
N ILE A 82 8.49 8.79 -15.32
CA ILE A 82 8.09 8.79 -16.73
C ILE A 82 7.85 10.22 -17.23
N LEU A 83 7.10 11.04 -16.48
CA LEU A 83 6.83 12.42 -16.86
C LEU A 83 8.13 13.23 -17.02
N VAL A 84 9.08 13.08 -16.10
CA VAL A 84 10.32 13.86 -16.15
C VAL A 84 11.32 13.26 -17.14
N ASN A 85 11.61 11.97 -17.08
CA ASN A 85 12.70 11.38 -17.84
C ASN A 85 12.31 11.00 -19.28
N ILE A 86 11.04 10.68 -19.54
CA ILE A 86 10.57 10.28 -20.88
C ILE A 86 9.94 11.47 -21.60
N TYR A 87 9.05 12.19 -20.93
CA TYR A 87 8.36 13.34 -21.53
C TYR A 87 9.08 14.68 -21.33
N GLY A 88 10.19 14.72 -20.57
CA GLY A 88 10.97 15.94 -20.37
C GLY A 88 10.23 17.02 -19.57
N VAL A 89 9.18 16.66 -18.82
CA VAL A 89 8.39 17.62 -18.05
C VAL A 89 9.24 18.18 -16.92
N ASN A 90 9.25 19.50 -16.76
CA ASN A 90 9.96 20.13 -15.67
C ASN A 90 9.30 19.78 -14.32
N GLU A 91 10.09 19.31 -13.35
CA GLU A 91 9.63 19.00 -11.99
C GLU A 91 8.83 20.14 -11.36
N TYR A 92 9.28 21.39 -11.55
CA TYR A 92 8.59 22.59 -11.05
C TYR A 92 7.21 22.78 -11.68
N GLU A 93 7.01 22.37 -12.92
CA GLU A 93 5.71 22.43 -13.59
C GLU A 93 4.71 21.48 -12.93
N ILE A 94 5.16 20.27 -12.59
CA ILE A 94 4.36 19.27 -11.90
C ILE A 94 4.02 19.74 -10.47
N GLU A 95 5.01 20.27 -9.74
CA GLU A 95 4.80 20.82 -8.39
C GLU A 95 3.77 21.97 -8.41
N ASN A 96 3.93 22.93 -9.34
CA ASN A 96 3.01 24.06 -9.49
C ASN A 96 1.59 23.60 -9.86
N TYR A 97 1.47 22.61 -10.74
CA TYR A 97 0.18 22.03 -11.10
C TYR A 97 -0.48 21.36 -9.89
N ALA A 98 0.28 20.60 -9.10
CA ALA A 98 -0.23 19.97 -7.90
C ALA A 98 -0.74 20.98 -6.86
N ILE A 99 -0.01 22.08 -6.67
CA ILE A 99 -0.44 23.18 -5.81
C ILE A 99 -1.74 23.81 -6.32
N LYS A 100 -1.86 24.02 -7.63
CA LYS A 100 -3.06 24.57 -8.26
C LYS A 100 -4.27 23.62 -8.09
N TYR A 101 -4.10 22.35 -8.40
CA TYR A 101 -5.13 21.33 -8.29
C TYR A 101 -5.68 21.21 -6.86
N VAL A 102 -4.79 21.21 -5.86
CA VAL A 102 -5.18 21.17 -4.43
C VAL A 102 -6.02 22.39 -4.03
N LYS A 103 -5.66 23.58 -4.53
CA LYS A 103 -6.42 24.81 -4.26
C LYS A 103 -7.81 24.75 -4.90
N GLU A 104 -7.89 24.36 -6.17
CA GLU A 104 -9.15 24.30 -6.93
C GLU A 104 -10.12 23.27 -6.35
N ASN A 105 -9.61 22.10 -5.92
CA ASN A 105 -10.42 21.03 -5.34
C ASN A 105 -10.63 21.15 -3.82
N LYS A 106 -10.26 22.29 -3.21
CA LYS A 106 -10.41 22.57 -1.77
C LYS A 106 -9.81 21.47 -0.86
N LEU A 107 -8.71 20.85 -1.28
CA LEU A 107 -8.02 19.77 -0.55
C LEU A 107 -7.10 20.35 0.56
N THR A 108 -7.68 21.18 1.43
CA THR A 108 -6.96 21.98 2.43
C THR A 108 -6.11 21.15 3.39
N TYR A 109 -6.51 19.93 3.71
CA TYR A 109 -5.80 18.99 4.59
C TYR A 109 -4.50 18.44 3.99
N ILE A 110 -4.32 18.51 2.67
CA ILE A 110 -3.16 17.98 1.94
C ILE A 110 -2.17 19.10 1.55
N ARG A 111 -2.63 20.36 1.61
CA ARG A 111 -1.91 21.53 1.09
C ARG A 111 -0.49 21.69 1.64
N LYS A 112 -0.25 21.51 2.94
CA LYS A 112 1.09 21.65 3.55
C LYS A 112 2.08 20.55 3.11
N SER A 113 1.58 19.39 2.69
CA SER A 113 2.40 18.21 2.42
C SER A 113 2.73 18.08 0.94
N ILE A 114 1.79 18.44 0.03
CA ILE A 114 2.09 18.52 -1.42
C ILE A 114 3.07 19.65 -1.73
N THR A 115 2.97 20.80 -1.07
CA THR A 115 3.94 21.92 -1.21
C THR A 115 5.35 21.57 -0.71
N GLY A 116 5.52 20.48 0.03
CA GLY A 116 6.81 20.00 0.55
C GLY A 116 7.38 18.82 -0.23
N ILE A 117 6.70 18.33 -1.28
CA ILE A 117 7.19 17.24 -2.12
C ILE A 117 8.35 17.77 -2.94
N LYS A 118 9.58 17.44 -2.55
CA LYS A 118 10.77 17.68 -3.38
C LYS A 118 10.87 16.57 -4.41
N ILE A 119 10.25 16.76 -5.58
CA ILE A 119 10.20 15.73 -6.64
C ILE A 119 11.63 15.35 -7.09
N LYS A 120 12.50 16.35 -7.20
CA LYS A 120 13.94 16.22 -7.54
C LYS A 120 14.69 15.14 -6.77
N ASN A 121 14.35 14.94 -5.51
CA ASN A 121 15.07 14.02 -4.62
C ASN A 121 14.63 12.55 -4.77
N LYS A 122 13.60 12.28 -5.60
CA LYS A 122 12.98 10.96 -5.75
C LYS A 122 13.03 10.43 -7.18
N ILE A 123 13.43 11.27 -8.14
CA ILE A 123 13.69 10.86 -9.51
C ILE A 123 15.10 10.30 -9.58
N SER A 124 15.21 9.09 -10.12
CA SER A 124 16.51 8.51 -10.44
C SER A 124 16.78 8.76 -11.93
N PRO A 125 17.97 9.22 -12.32
CA PRO A 125 18.33 9.27 -13.73
C PRO A 125 18.23 7.86 -14.32
N LEU A 126 17.58 7.73 -15.49
CA LEU A 126 17.52 6.48 -16.24
C LEU A 126 18.93 6.13 -16.73
N SER A 127 19.73 5.44 -15.92
CA SER A 127 20.94 4.77 -16.42
C SER A 127 20.53 3.46 -17.07
N ASN A 128 21.13 3.09 -18.20
CA ASN A 128 20.77 1.99 -19.10
C ASN A 128 20.49 0.60 -18.48
N ASN A 129 20.73 0.37 -17.19
CA ASN A 129 20.48 -0.90 -16.50
C ASN A 129 19.88 -0.77 -15.08
N LYS A 130 19.39 0.40 -14.67
CA LYS A 130 18.77 0.57 -13.33
C LYS A 130 17.27 0.78 -13.47
N CYS A 131 16.50 -0.21 -13.04
CA CYS A 131 15.08 -0.07 -12.76
C CYS A 131 14.84 1.17 -11.87
N ILE A 132 13.69 1.85 -12.05
CA ILE A 132 13.26 2.93 -11.15
C ILE A 132 13.41 2.43 -9.71
N GLN A 133 14.25 3.10 -8.91
CA GLN A 133 14.50 2.67 -7.54
C GLN A 133 13.17 2.68 -6.77
N ARG A 134 12.96 1.65 -5.92
CA ARG A 134 11.81 1.53 -5.01
C ARG A 134 11.85 2.62 -3.95
N ASN A 135 11.50 3.83 -4.36
CA ASN A 135 11.33 4.98 -3.50
C ASN A 135 9.84 5.20 -3.26
N LYS A 136 9.52 5.70 -2.07
CA LYS A 136 8.21 6.26 -1.75
C LYS A 136 8.36 7.67 -1.20
N PHE A 137 7.34 8.49 -1.41
CA PHE A 137 7.22 9.77 -0.73
C PHE A 137 6.85 9.52 0.74
N SER A 138 7.39 10.34 1.65
CA SER A 138 6.99 10.34 3.06
C SER A 138 5.67 11.10 3.20
N MET A 139 4.60 10.49 2.69
CA MET A 139 3.24 11.02 2.67
C MET A 139 2.29 9.96 3.21
N SER A 140 1.22 10.39 3.90
CA SER A 140 0.19 9.45 4.37
C SER A 140 -0.62 8.89 3.20
N GLY A 141 -1.31 7.77 3.39
CA GLY A 141 -2.12 7.14 2.35
C GLY A 141 -3.06 8.10 1.61
N ALA A 142 -3.89 8.87 2.32
CA ALA A 142 -4.78 9.88 1.70
C ALA A 142 -4.04 10.92 0.84
N GLN A 143 -2.81 11.29 1.20
CA GLN A 143 -2.00 12.22 0.44
C GLN A 143 -1.45 11.56 -0.84
N GLN A 144 -1.10 10.27 -0.77
CA GLN A 144 -0.68 9.49 -1.94
C GLN A 144 -1.82 9.38 -2.97
N VAL A 145 -3.04 9.12 -2.51
CA VAL A 145 -4.25 9.07 -3.36
C VAL A 145 -4.49 10.42 -4.04
N SER A 146 -4.38 11.52 -3.30
CA SER A 146 -4.55 12.84 -3.88
C SER A 146 -3.48 13.20 -4.89
N LEU A 147 -2.24 12.78 -4.68
CA LEU A 147 -1.16 12.97 -5.65
C LEU A 147 -1.46 12.17 -6.93
N LEU A 148 -1.92 10.93 -6.81
CA LEU A 148 -2.32 10.12 -7.96
C LEU A 148 -3.42 10.83 -8.78
N LYS A 149 -4.49 11.29 -8.13
CA LYS A 149 -5.60 12.03 -8.76
C LYS A 149 -5.10 13.30 -9.48
N THR A 150 -4.16 14.00 -8.86
CA THR A 150 -3.50 15.17 -9.46
C THR A 150 -2.70 14.79 -10.71
N LEU A 151 -1.90 13.74 -10.63
CA LEU A 151 -1.07 13.27 -11.76
C LEU A 151 -1.93 12.78 -12.93
N ILE A 152 -3.02 12.06 -12.66
CA ILE A 152 -4.00 11.66 -13.69
C ILE A 152 -4.57 12.91 -14.39
N SER A 153 -4.98 13.92 -13.62
CA SER A 153 -5.51 15.17 -14.17
C SER A 153 -4.47 15.89 -15.04
N PHE A 154 -3.21 15.93 -14.59
CA PHE A 154 -2.09 16.49 -15.34
C PHE A 154 -1.85 15.75 -16.66
N ILE A 155 -1.83 14.40 -16.63
CA ILE A 155 -1.66 13.54 -17.81
C ILE A 155 -2.77 13.80 -18.83
N LYS A 156 -4.03 13.82 -18.38
CA LYS A 156 -5.19 14.08 -19.25
C LYS A 156 -5.14 15.47 -19.88
N LYS A 157 -4.80 16.49 -19.10
CA LYS A 157 -4.71 17.87 -19.59
C LYS A 157 -3.65 18.02 -20.70
N ASN A 158 -2.54 17.29 -20.57
CA ASN A 158 -1.42 17.33 -21.51
C ASN A 158 -1.48 16.20 -22.56
N ARG A 159 -2.63 15.54 -22.74
CA ARG A 159 -2.82 14.39 -23.64
C ARG A 159 -2.24 14.62 -25.03
N ARG A 160 -2.51 15.78 -25.65
CA ARG A 160 -2.02 16.07 -27.01
C ARG A 160 -0.49 15.99 -27.11
N LEU A 161 0.22 16.54 -26.12
CA LEU A 161 1.68 16.56 -26.09
C LEU A 161 2.25 15.15 -25.87
N PHE A 162 1.67 14.39 -24.95
CA PHE A 162 2.15 13.04 -24.61
C PHE A 162 1.82 12.00 -25.70
N CYS A 163 0.64 12.09 -26.32
CA CYS A 163 0.27 11.23 -27.45
C CYS A 163 1.22 11.40 -28.64
N LEU A 164 1.64 12.65 -28.94
CA LEU A 164 2.52 12.94 -30.08
C LEU A 164 3.97 12.46 -29.87
N SER A 165 4.42 12.40 -28.62
CA SER A 165 5.80 12.00 -28.28
C SER A 165 5.95 10.48 -28.19
N ASN A 166 5.07 9.80 -27.47
CA ASN A 166 5.05 8.33 -27.42
C ASN A 166 3.66 7.78 -27.05
N ASN A 167 2.84 7.51 -28.07
CA ASN A 167 1.46 7.07 -27.88
C ASN A 167 1.34 5.75 -27.07
N ASN A 168 2.27 4.82 -27.25
CA ASN A 168 2.24 3.53 -26.54
C ASN A 168 2.49 3.73 -25.04
N ILE A 169 3.54 4.48 -24.68
CA ILE A 169 3.83 4.80 -23.27
C ILE A 169 2.70 5.65 -22.68
N PHE A 170 2.14 6.59 -23.43
CA PHE A 170 1.02 7.42 -22.97
C PHE A 170 -0.20 6.58 -22.60
N ASN A 171 -0.64 5.70 -23.50
CA ASN A 171 -1.81 4.85 -23.26
C ASN A 171 -1.58 3.93 -22.06
N ALA A 172 -0.40 3.29 -21.98
CA ALA A 172 -0.05 2.47 -20.82
C ALA A 172 0.00 3.30 -19.53
N LEU A 173 0.59 4.49 -19.53
CA LEU A 173 0.68 5.36 -18.36
C LEU A 173 -0.69 5.78 -17.84
N LEU A 174 -1.59 6.17 -18.76
CA LEU A 174 -2.94 6.57 -18.41
C LEU A 174 -3.74 5.38 -17.86
N SER A 175 -3.74 4.24 -18.55
CA SER A 175 -4.42 3.02 -18.10
C SER A 175 -3.89 2.53 -16.75
N PHE A 176 -2.58 2.57 -16.54
CA PHE A 176 -1.94 2.22 -15.27
C PHE A 176 -2.40 3.11 -14.11
N ALA A 177 -2.44 4.43 -14.33
CA ALA A 177 -2.81 5.38 -13.28
C ALA A 177 -4.33 5.35 -12.99
N GLU A 178 -5.17 5.28 -14.02
CA GLU A 178 -6.62 5.25 -13.89
C GLU A 178 -7.11 3.97 -13.24
N SER A 179 -6.63 2.81 -13.69
CA SER A 179 -7.01 1.52 -13.08
C SER A 179 -6.65 1.45 -11.60
N LEU A 180 -5.49 1.98 -11.21
CA LEU A 180 -5.10 2.06 -9.81
C LEU A 180 -5.98 3.00 -8.98
N ASN A 181 -6.46 4.09 -9.58
CA ASN A 181 -7.43 4.97 -8.94
C ASN A 181 -8.79 4.28 -8.77
N GLU A 182 -9.27 3.54 -9.78
CA GLU A 182 -10.53 2.79 -9.68
C GLU A 182 -10.44 1.66 -8.64
N ILE A 183 -9.31 0.95 -8.56
CA ILE A 183 -9.01 0.00 -7.48
C ILE A 183 -9.17 0.66 -6.11
N GLU A 184 -8.59 1.85 -5.91
CA GLU A 184 -8.68 2.61 -4.65
C GLU A 184 -10.12 2.99 -4.33
N VAL A 185 -10.85 3.48 -5.32
CA VAL A 185 -12.26 3.87 -5.17
C VAL A 185 -13.09 2.68 -4.73
N ILE A 186 -13.02 1.56 -5.46
CA ILE A 186 -13.80 0.35 -5.16
C ILE A 186 -13.45 -0.19 -3.77
N THR A 187 -12.16 -0.30 -3.44
CA THR A 187 -11.76 -0.84 -2.13
C THR A 187 -12.11 0.05 -0.94
N SER A 188 -12.43 1.32 -1.19
CA SER A 188 -12.93 2.28 -0.21
C SER A 188 -14.46 2.33 -0.10
N LEU A 189 -15.21 1.60 -0.93
CA LEU A 189 -16.67 1.59 -0.90
C LEU A 189 -17.24 0.88 0.35
N HIS A 190 -18.48 1.24 0.64
CA HIS A 190 -19.34 0.57 1.61
C HIS A 190 -20.50 -0.13 0.89
N GLY A 191 -20.85 -1.34 1.34
CA GLY A 191 -21.90 -2.13 0.70
C GLY A 191 -21.46 -2.66 -0.66
N LEU A 192 -20.25 -3.23 -0.74
CA LEU A 192 -19.72 -3.78 -1.99
C LEU A 192 -20.64 -4.86 -2.59
N THR A 193 -20.82 -4.79 -3.90
CA THR A 193 -21.61 -5.74 -4.68
C THR A 193 -20.70 -6.66 -5.52
N ASP A 194 -21.26 -7.75 -6.05
CA ASP A 194 -20.51 -8.62 -6.97
C ASP A 194 -20.09 -7.87 -8.26
N ASP A 195 -20.88 -6.90 -8.71
CA ASP A 195 -20.54 -6.04 -9.85
C ASP A 195 -19.32 -5.15 -9.56
N ASP A 196 -19.20 -4.63 -8.33
CA ASP A 196 -18.03 -3.85 -7.92
C ASP A 196 -16.77 -4.72 -7.87
N ILE A 197 -16.91 -5.98 -7.44
CA ILE A 197 -15.81 -6.93 -7.44
C ILE A 197 -15.41 -7.33 -8.84
N HIS A 198 -16.36 -7.48 -9.76
CA HIS A 198 -16.04 -7.74 -11.16
C HIS A 198 -15.24 -6.57 -11.77
N LYS A 199 -15.67 -5.32 -11.51
CA LYS A 199 -14.89 -4.13 -11.91
C LYS A 199 -13.52 -4.07 -11.26
N LEU A 200 -13.39 -4.50 -10.00
CA LEU A 200 -12.11 -4.58 -9.32
C LEU A 200 -11.19 -5.58 -10.04
N GLU A 201 -11.70 -6.73 -10.44
CA GLU A 201 -10.95 -7.74 -11.20
C GLU A 201 -10.44 -7.17 -12.52
N GLU A 202 -11.31 -6.52 -13.29
CA GLU A 202 -10.95 -5.88 -14.56
C GLU A 202 -9.84 -4.83 -14.40
N ASN A 203 -9.95 -3.96 -13.38
CA ASN A 203 -8.96 -2.91 -13.16
C ASN A 203 -7.62 -3.45 -12.68
N ILE A 204 -7.61 -4.53 -11.90
CA ILE A 204 -6.35 -5.21 -11.52
C ILE A 204 -5.66 -5.78 -12.77
N ASP A 205 -6.41 -6.42 -13.66
CA ASP A 205 -5.82 -6.95 -14.90
C ASP A 205 -5.31 -5.81 -15.81
N ILE A 206 -6.02 -4.68 -15.93
CA ILE A 206 -5.55 -3.48 -16.65
C ILE A 206 -4.23 -2.97 -16.05
N TYR A 207 -4.15 -2.85 -14.71
CA TYR A 207 -2.95 -2.41 -14.00
C TYR A 207 -1.75 -3.29 -14.32
N PHE A 208 -1.89 -4.61 -14.21
CA PHE A 208 -0.80 -5.55 -14.47
C PHE A 208 -0.42 -5.65 -15.95
N ASN A 209 -1.36 -5.43 -16.88
CA ASN A 209 -1.06 -5.42 -18.31
C ASN A 209 -0.33 -4.16 -18.76
N ALA A 210 -0.60 -3.01 -18.13
CA ALA A 210 0.10 -1.76 -18.45
C ALA A 210 1.53 -1.70 -17.87
N ARG A 211 1.76 -2.39 -16.74
CA ARG A 211 3.02 -2.34 -15.98
C ARG A 211 4.29 -2.67 -16.79
N PRO A 212 4.37 -3.73 -17.62
CA PRO A 212 5.59 -4.10 -18.34
C PRO A 212 6.02 -3.05 -19.39
N VAL A 213 5.08 -2.25 -19.91
CA VAL A 213 5.38 -1.17 -20.86
C VAL A 213 6.07 0.00 -20.15
N LEU A 214 5.75 0.21 -18.88
CA LEU A 214 6.19 1.36 -18.09
C LEU A 214 7.40 1.04 -17.21
N ILE A 215 7.54 -0.22 -16.82
CA ILE A 215 8.52 -0.71 -15.87
C ILE A 215 9.21 -1.90 -16.51
N HIS A 216 10.54 -1.90 -16.49
CA HIS A 216 11.37 -2.95 -17.08
C HIS A 216 10.88 -4.35 -16.67
N GLU A 217 10.90 -5.31 -17.61
CA GLU A 217 10.36 -6.67 -17.44
C GLU A 217 10.96 -7.42 -16.23
N ASN A 218 12.24 -7.17 -15.94
CA ASN A 218 12.95 -7.67 -14.73
C ASN A 218 12.47 -7.05 -13.40
N TYR A 219 11.38 -6.28 -13.36
CA TYR A 219 10.89 -5.68 -12.13
C TYR A 219 10.04 -6.66 -11.31
N ASP A 220 10.67 -7.19 -10.25
CA ASP A 220 10.05 -8.08 -9.27
C ASP A 220 8.74 -7.51 -8.71
N ILE A 221 7.72 -8.36 -8.66
CA ILE A 221 6.44 -8.07 -8.02
C ILE A 221 6.64 -7.97 -6.50
N THR A 222 6.16 -6.88 -5.92
CA THR A 222 6.18 -6.66 -4.47
C THR A 222 5.09 -7.48 -3.78
N LEU A 223 5.24 -7.70 -2.47
CA LEU A 223 4.21 -8.41 -1.69
C LEU A 223 2.84 -7.73 -1.80
N LYS A 224 2.79 -6.40 -1.76
CA LYS A 224 1.54 -5.66 -1.84
C LYS A 224 0.92 -5.73 -3.24
N GLU A 225 1.73 -5.63 -4.30
CA GLU A 225 1.25 -5.90 -5.67
C GLU A 225 0.72 -7.34 -5.78
N HIS A 226 1.38 -8.33 -5.19
CA HIS A 226 0.88 -9.70 -5.24
C HIS A 226 -0.42 -9.88 -4.43
N LEU A 227 -0.58 -9.18 -3.31
CA LEU A 227 -1.76 -9.28 -2.44
C LEU A 227 -3.04 -8.75 -3.11
N ILE A 228 -2.95 -7.71 -3.95
CA ILE A 228 -4.13 -7.15 -4.61
C ILE A 228 -4.88 -8.18 -5.46
N LEU A 229 -4.14 -9.13 -6.06
CA LEU A 229 -4.69 -10.21 -6.87
C LEU A 229 -5.58 -11.17 -6.07
N ARG A 230 -5.57 -11.06 -4.73
CA ARG A 230 -6.34 -11.89 -3.79
C ARG A 230 -7.56 -11.18 -3.23
N TYR A 231 -7.72 -9.89 -3.46
CA TYR A 231 -8.84 -9.12 -2.89
C TYR A 231 -10.22 -9.62 -3.37
N PRO A 232 -10.42 -9.96 -4.65
CA PRO A 232 -11.68 -10.53 -5.10
C PRO A 232 -12.03 -11.84 -4.37
N GLU A 233 -11.05 -12.72 -4.19
CA GLU A 233 -11.21 -14.00 -3.48
C GLU A 233 -11.53 -13.77 -1.99
N VAL A 234 -10.86 -12.81 -1.35
CA VAL A 234 -11.11 -12.41 0.04
C VAL A 234 -12.54 -11.90 0.21
N PHE A 235 -13.04 -11.08 -0.72
CA PHE A 235 -14.43 -10.62 -0.68
C PHE A 235 -15.42 -11.77 -0.89
N LYS A 236 -15.22 -12.60 -1.93
CA LYS A 236 -16.10 -13.74 -2.24
C LYS A 236 -16.25 -14.68 -1.04
N LYS A 237 -15.17 -14.87 -0.27
CA LYS A 237 -15.15 -15.68 0.94
C LYS A 237 -15.86 -15.00 2.12
N ASN A 238 -15.48 -13.77 2.44
CA ASN A 238 -15.88 -13.13 3.69
C ASN A 238 -17.22 -12.37 3.58
N ARG A 239 -17.63 -12.03 2.35
CA ARG A 239 -18.82 -11.20 2.05
C ARG A 239 -18.87 -9.92 2.90
N THR A 240 -17.71 -9.29 3.08
CA THR A 240 -17.55 -8.09 3.91
C THR A 240 -16.78 -7.01 3.19
N ASP A 241 -17.13 -5.75 3.47
CA ASP A 241 -16.40 -4.60 2.95
C ASP A 241 -14.93 -4.62 3.40
N PHE A 242 -14.05 -4.25 2.49
CA PHE A 242 -12.62 -4.13 2.72
C PHE A 242 -12.26 -3.13 3.83
N THR A 243 -13.10 -2.12 4.04
CA THR A 243 -12.91 -1.09 5.08
C THR A 243 -13.01 -1.64 6.51
N VAL A 244 -13.61 -2.83 6.70
CA VAL A 244 -13.78 -3.47 8.01
C VAL A 244 -12.45 -3.97 8.58
N PHE A 245 -11.56 -4.47 7.73
CA PHE A 245 -10.27 -5.06 8.14
C PHE A 245 -9.11 -4.07 8.14
N SER A 246 -9.36 -2.79 7.87
CA SER A 246 -8.29 -1.80 7.77
C SER A 246 -7.73 -1.36 9.12
N SER A 247 -6.41 -1.31 9.22
CA SER A 247 -5.73 -0.82 10.42
C SER A 247 -5.73 0.70 10.56
N LYS A 248 -6.15 1.44 9.51
CA LYS A 248 -6.25 2.91 9.51
C LYS A 248 -6.97 3.49 10.72
N ARG A 249 -8.03 2.81 11.18
CA ARG A 249 -8.78 3.23 12.38
C ARG A 249 -7.87 3.23 13.60
N PHE A 250 -7.12 2.15 13.81
CA PHE A 250 -6.17 2.03 14.92
C PHE A 250 -5.02 3.04 14.82
N GLU A 251 -4.48 3.29 13.61
CA GLU A 251 -3.44 4.30 13.40
C GLU A 251 -3.93 5.72 13.70
N SER A 252 -5.17 6.03 13.32
CA SER A 252 -5.81 7.29 13.65
C SER A 252 -5.98 7.46 15.17
N TYR A 253 -6.45 6.40 15.86
CA TYR A 253 -6.57 6.40 17.32
C TYR A 253 -5.21 6.59 18.01
N ASN A 254 -4.13 5.99 17.50
CA ASN A 254 -2.79 6.21 18.03
C ASN A 254 -2.38 7.69 18.01
N LYS A 255 -2.77 8.44 16.98
CA LYS A 255 -2.52 9.89 16.94
C LYS A 255 -3.32 10.63 18.00
N VAL A 256 -4.59 10.27 18.20
CA VAL A 256 -5.44 10.85 19.26
C VAL A 256 -4.83 10.56 20.64
N ILE A 257 -4.42 9.32 20.91
CA ILE A 257 -3.79 8.93 22.17
C ILE A 257 -2.50 9.71 22.40
N LYS A 258 -1.63 9.83 21.39
CA LYS A 258 -0.39 10.63 21.50
C LYS A 258 -0.67 12.09 21.80
N ASN A 259 -1.67 12.68 21.15
CA ASN A 259 -2.08 14.05 21.43
C ASN A 259 -2.62 14.19 22.85
N LEU A 260 -3.51 13.29 23.28
CA LEU A 260 -4.03 13.28 24.64
C LEU A 260 -2.92 13.15 25.68
N LEU A 261 -1.92 12.30 25.45
CA LEU A 261 -0.75 12.18 26.32
C LEU A 261 0.07 13.47 26.34
N ALA A 262 0.32 14.08 25.19
CA ALA A 262 1.09 15.32 25.08
C ALA A 262 0.37 16.53 25.71
N THR A 263 -0.96 16.58 25.62
CA THR A 263 -1.79 17.64 26.22
C THR A 263 -2.19 17.35 27.66
N SER A 264 -2.10 16.10 28.10
CA SER A 264 -2.35 15.77 29.48
C SER A 264 -1.23 16.39 30.32
N VAL A 265 -1.61 17.25 31.27
CA VAL A 265 -0.69 17.82 32.28
C VAL A 265 -0.20 16.74 33.27
N ASN A 266 -0.42 15.46 32.95
CA ASN A 266 0.05 14.32 33.69
C ASN A 266 1.54 14.09 33.38
N TYR A 267 2.40 14.54 34.30
CA TYR A 267 3.84 14.24 34.30
C TYR A 267 4.18 12.74 34.32
N LYS A 268 3.19 11.85 34.49
CA LYS A 268 3.36 10.40 34.48
C LYS A 268 2.67 9.80 33.26
N ASN A 269 3.46 9.17 32.40
CA ASN A 269 2.96 8.34 31.31
C ASN A 269 2.25 7.10 31.90
N ILE A 270 0.92 7.16 31.96
CA ILE A 270 0.08 6.14 32.62
C ILE A 270 0.23 4.79 31.92
N SER A 271 0.20 4.73 30.58
CA SER A 271 0.37 3.49 29.83
C SER A 271 1.72 2.82 30.09
N TYR A 272 2.80 3.61 30.11
CA TYR A 272 4.14 3.13 30.49
C TYR A 272 4.18 2.63 31.93
N SER A 273 3.53 3.33 32.86
CA SER A 273 3.48 2.96 34.27
C SER A 273 2.70 1.66 34.50
N CYS A 274 1.57 1.47 33.81
CA CYS A 274 0.78 0.24 33.85
C CYS A 274 1.56 -0.94 33.25
N ALA A 275 2.18 -0.75 32.08
CA ALA A 275 3.01 -1.78 31.45
C ALA A 275 4.19 -2.19 32.35
N LYS A 276 4.87 -1.22 32.97
CA LYS A 276 5.98 -1.48 33.90
C LYS A 276 5.51 -2.25 35.14
N LYS A 277 4.35 -1.92 35.71
CA LYS A 277 3.76 -2.66 36.83
C LYS A 277 3.37 -4.08 36.44
N ALA A 278 2.78 -4.28 35.26
CA ALA A 278 2.44 -5.60 34.75
C ALA A 278 3.69 -6.48 34.57
N MET A 279 4.77 -5.93 34.00
CA MET A 279 6.05 -6.64 33.88
C MET A 279 6.66 -7.00 35.24
N ILE A 280 6.56 -6.12 36.25
CA ILE A 280 7.04 -6.42 37.60
C ILE A 280 6.22 -7.56 38.23
N LEU A 281 4.88 -7.51 38.11
CA LEU A 281 3.99 -8.55 38.60
C LEU A 281 4.26 -9.91 37.93
N GLU A 282 4.49 -9.92 36.62
CA GLU A 282 4.84 -11.12 35.87
C GLU A 282 6.20 -11.68 36.28
N ASN A 283 7.21 -10.82 36.46
CA ASN A 283 8.51 -11.24 36.99
C ASN A 283 8.39 -11.83 38.40
N CYS A 284 7.59 -11.23 39.28
CA CYS A 284 7.31 -11.78 40.60
C CYS A 284 6.61 -13.13 40.52
N TYR A 285 5.63 -13.28 39.61
CA TYR A 285 4.94 -14.55 39.39
C TYR A 285 5.89 -15.64 38.88
N ASN A 286 6.77 -15.32 37.93
CA ASN A 286 7.77 -16.25 37.40
C ASN A 286 8.86 -16.63 38.41
N ILE A 287 9.12 -15.80 39.42
CA ILE A 287 10.02 -16.11 40.56
C ILE A 287 9.35 -17.06 41.57
N VAL A 288 8.04 -16.95 41.76
CA VAL A 288 7.28 -17.74 42.72
C VAL A 288 6.81 -19.08 42.15
N LYS A 289 6.47 -19.13 40.86
CA LYS A 289 5.99 -20.33 40.15
C LYS A 289 6.87 -21.58 40.27
N PRO A 290 8.22 -21.53 40.29
CA PRO A 290 9.07 -22.71 40.46
C PRO A 290 9.15 -23.23 41.90
N LYS A 291 8.58 -22.50 42.87
CA LYS A 291 8.58 -22.83 44.30
C LYS A 291 7.22 -23.36 44.79
N ILE A 292 6.26 -23.52 43.87
CA ILE A 292 4.96 -24.18 44.04
C ILE A 292 5.03 -25.47 43.21
#